data_AF-A0A316GR63-F1
#
_entry.id   AF-A0A316GR63-F1
#
_cell.length_a   1.000
_cell.length_b   1.000
_cell.length_c   1.000
_cell.angle_alpha   90.00
_cell.angle_beta   90.00
_cell.angle_gamma   90.00
#
_symmetry.space_group_name_H-M   'P 1'
#
loop_
_entity.id
_entity.type
_entity.pdbx_description
1 polymer ?
#
loop_
_entity_poly.entity_id
_entity_poly.type
_entity_poly.pdbx_seq_one_letter_code
_entity_poly.pdbx_strand_id
1 'polypeptide(L)'
;MRAIILLAGVAMAASWGLTWFEPPFAGSDISPMSLVSDGVIALSADAAWQTWVFVGGFAAAGLAALSAILGRGSAILALAAGLSPLVVLGDAILRADATRRDLGLPVPVDFGDLAQSWDVLQDFVRMGLYAYAGGAALLLLAGLSVFASRR
;
A
#
# COMPACT_ATOMS: atom_id res chain seq x y z
N MET A 1 -15.72 -2.29 16.44
CA MET A 1 -15.22 -1.84 15.12
C MET A 1 -14.45 -0.52 15.13
N ARG A 2 -14.89 0.52 15.86
CA ARG A 2 -14.19 1.83 15.84
C ARG A 2 -12.72 1.78 16.27
N ALA A 3 -12.40 1.04 17.33
CA ALA A 3 -11.02 0.85 17.78
C ALA A 3 -10.14 0.13 16.72
N ILE A 4 -10.71 -0.83 15.99
CA ILE A 4 -10.00 -1.53 14.91
C ILE A 4 -9.70 -0.57 13.75
N ILE A 5 -10.70 0.23 13.33
CA ILE A 5 -10.51 1.25 12.27
C ILE A 5 -9.46 2.28 12.68
N LEU A 6 -9.47 2.70 13.95
CA LEU A 6 -8.47 3.60 14.50
C LEU A 6 -7.06 2.99 14.42
N LEU A 7 -6.86 1.83 15.05
CA LEU A 7 -5.54 1.21 15.15
C LEU A 7 -4.99 0.80 13.78
N ALA A 8 -5.84 0.23 12.93
CA ALA A 8 -5.46 -0.17 11.58
C ALA A 8 -5.22 1.05 10.67
N GLY A 9 -6.04 2.09 10.79
CA GLY A 9 -5.87 3.35 10.09
C GLY A 9 -4.58 4.06 10.45
N VAL A 10 -4.26 4.12 11.76
CA VAL A 10 -2.99 4.66 12.25
C VAL A 10 -1.81 3.80 11.80
N ALA A 11 -1.89 2.47 11.92
CA ALA A 11 -0.81 1.58 11.49
C ALA A 11 -0.51 1.72 9.99
N MET A 12 -1.56 1.72 9.15
CA MET A 12 -1.41 1.90 7.72
C MET A 12 -0.91 3.30 7.37
N ALA A 13 -1.44 4.37 7.96
CA ALA A 13 -0.97 5.73 7.69
C ALA A 13 0.47 5.96 8.17
N ALA A 14 0.81 5.49 9.38
CA ALA A 14 2.16 5.58 9.92
C ALA A 14 3.17 4.77 9.11
N SER A 15 2.72 3.68 8.48
CA SER A 15 3.59 2.86 7.63
C SER A 15 4.17 3.63 6.44
N TRP A 16 3.46 4.65 5.94
CA TRP A 16 4.03 5.61 5.00
C TRP A 16 5.27 6.22 5.63
N GLY A 17 5.14 7.00 6.71
CA GLY A 17 6.28 7.65 7.37
C GLY A 17 7.43 6.69 7.71
N LEU A 18 7.12 5.48 8.18
CA LEU A 18 8.12 4.46 8.49
C LEU A 18 8.95 4.01 7.27
N THR A 19 8.37 4.03 6.06
CA THR A 19 9.12 3.78 4.81
C THR A 19 9.98 4.96 4.35
N TRP A 20 9.80 6.17 4.90
CA TRP A 20 10.57 7.36 4.52
C TRP A 20 11.71 7.72 5.49
N PHE A 21 11.79 7.10 6.66
CA PHE A 21 12.94 7.29 7.56
C PHE A 21 14.13 6.44 7.10
N GLU A 22 15.33 7.04 7.13
CA GLU A 22 16.58 6.36 6.82
C GLU A 22 16.66 5.02 7.56
N PRO A 23 16.72 3.89 6.85
CA PRO A 23 16.87 2.60 7.51
C PRO A 23 18.22 2.61 8.26
N PRO A 24 18.25 2.32 9.58
CA PRO A 24 19.47 2.41 10.37
C PRO A 24 20.61 1.47 9.91
N PHE A 25 20.31 0.57 8.95
CA PHE A 25 21.16 -0.55 8.56
C PHE A 25 21.56 -0.52 7.07
N ALA A 26 21.01 0.41 6.27
CA ALA A 26 21.07 0.28 4.82
C ALA A 26 21.43 1.58 4.05
N GLY A 27 21.74 2.64 4.78
CA GLY A 27 22.20 3.92 4.21
C GLY A 27 21.08 4.78 3.61
N SER A 28 21.35 6.06 3.43
CA SER A 28 20.43 7.09 2.92
C SER A 28 19.99 6.88 1.45
N ASP A 29 20.76 6.08 0.70
CA ASP A 29 20.74 6.09 -0.76
C ASP A 29 19.62 5.23 -1.37
N ILE A 30 18.99 4.36 -0.58
CA ILE A 30 17.92 3.44 -1.03
C ILE A 30 16.55 3.84 -0.45
N SER A 31 16.44 5.01 0.18
CA SER A 31 15.15 5.50 0.67
C SER A 31 14.22 5.88 -0.50
N PRO A 32 12.88 5.71 -0.37
CA PRO A 32 11.94 6.26 -1.35
C PRO A 32 12.14 7.76 -1.61
N MET A 33 12.67 8.49 -0.61
CA MET A 33 13.01 9.90 -0.74
C MET A 33 14.22 10.11 -1.66
N SER A 34 15.29 9.32 -1.53
CA SER A 34 16.41 9.40 -2.48
C SER A 34 15.94 9.08 -3.90
N LEU A 35 15.08 8.08 -4.07
CA LEU A 35 14.52 7.75 -5.39
C LEU A 35 13.60 8.84 -5.97
N VAL A 36 12.88 9.59 -5.13
CA VAL A 36 12.09 10.76 -5.56
C VAL A 36 13.00 11.96 -5.87
N SER A 37 14.01 12.23 -5.03
CA SER A 37 14.96 13.33 -5.28
C SER A 37 15.79 13.09 -6.53
N ASP A 38 16.11 11.84 -6.81
CA ASP A 38 16.87 11.41 -7.98
C ASP A 38 15.98 11.30 -9.23
N GLY A 39 14.68 11.59 -9.10
CA GLY A 39 13.72 11.61 -10.21
C GLY A 39 13.31 10.25 -10.74
N VAL A 40 13.64 9.17 -10.03
CA VAL A 40 13.25 7.78 -10.37
C VAL A 40 11.76 7.56 -10.11
N ILE A 41 11.22 8.14 -9.03
CA ILE A 41 9.79 8.10 -8.70
C ILE A 41 9.21 9.51 -8.92
N ALA A 42 8.31 9.64 -9.90
CA ALA A 42 7.60 10.89 -10.14
C ALA A 42 6.34 11.01 -9.24
N LEU A 43 6.38 11.94 -8.29
CA LEU A 43 5.21 12.43 -7.55
C LEU A 43 4.71 13.76 -8.17
N SER A 44 4.45 13.76 -9.47
CA SER A 44 3.96 14.92 -10.22
C SER A 44 2.53 14.72 -10.70
N ALA A 45 1.90 15.76 -11.26
CA ALA A 45 0.58 15.65 -11.88
C ALA A 45 0.54 14.61 -13.03
N ASP A 46 1.68 14.32 -13.63
CA ASP A 46 1.86 13.32 -14.69
C ASP A 46 2.14 11.90 -14.15
N ALA A 47 2.14 11.72 -12.83
CA ALA A 47 2.33 10.43 -12.21
C ALA A 47 1.24 9.45 -12.67
N ALA A 48 1.62 8.18 -12.78
CA ALA A 48 0.69 7.12 -13.11
C ALA A 48 -0.46 7.08 -12.10
N TRP A 49 -1.69 6.79 -12.54
CA TRP A 49 -2.88 6.80 -11.69
C TRP A 49 -2.77 5.85 -10.48
N GLN A 50 -1.96 4.79 -10.59
CA GLN A 50 -1.64 3.85 -9.52
C GLN A 50 -0.92 4.54 -8.37
N THR A 51 -0.05 5.50 -8.66
CA THR A 51 0.62 6.33 -7.64
C THR A 51 -0.42 7.09 -6.83
N TRP A 52 -1.44 7.65 -7.48
CA TRP A 52 -2.53 8.36 -6.81
C TRP A 52 -3.43 7.42 -6.00
N VAL A 53 -3.69 6.20 -6.47
CA VAL A 53 -4.44 5.19 -5.70
C VAL A 53 -3.64 4.72 -4.48
N PHE A 54 -2.34 4.52 -4.64
CA PHE A 54 -1.45 4.13 -3.55
C PHE A 54 -1.41 5.23 -2.46
N VAL A 55 -1.07 6.47 -2.83
CA VAL A 55 -1.03 7.63 -1.93
C VAL A 55 -2.41 7.90 -1.32
N GLY A 56 -3.47 7.84 -2.15
CA GLY A 56 -4.85 8.00 -1.72
C GLY A 56 -5.28 6.96 -0.69
N GLY A 57 -4.74 5.73 -0.75
CA GLY A 57 -4.94 4.68 0.23
C GLY A 57 -4.48 5.06 1.64
N PHE A 58 -3.27 5.63 1.76
CA PHE A 58 -2.75 6.13 3.04
C PHE A 58 -3.56 7.32 3.56
N ALA A 59 -3.93 8.24 2.67
CA ALA A 59 -4.78 9.38 3.04
C ALA A 59 -6.15 8.90 3.54
N ALA A 60 -6.77 7.93 2.86
CA ALA A 60 -8.03 7.33 3.28
C ALA A 60 -7.89 6.62 4.64
N ALA A 61 -6.78 5.93 4.90
CA ALA A 61 -6.50 5.30 6.18
C ALA A 61 -6.38 6.32 7.32
N GLY A 62 -5.65 7.42 7.09
CA GLY A 62 -5.54 8.53 8.04
C GLY A 62 -6.88 9.18 8.34
N LEU A 63 -7.67 9.46 7.30
CA LEU A 63 -9.03 10.01 7.46
C LEU A 63 -9.96 9.02 8.17
N ALA A 64 -9.84 7.71 7.91
CA ALA A 64 -10.59 6.69 8.62
C ALA A 64 -10.25 6.69 10.12
N ALA A 65 -8.96 6.78 10.47
CA ALA A 65 -8.51 6.91 11.86
C ALA A 65 -9.04 8.19 12.53
N LEU A 66 -8.89 9.35 11.88
CA LEU A 66 -9.41 10.63 12.39
C LEU A 66 -10.93 10.58 12.61
N SER A 67 -11.67 10.00 11.66
CA SER A 67 -13.13 9.83 11.80
C SER A 67 -13.47 8.97 13.03
N ALA A 68 -12.70 7.91 13.27
CA ALA A 68 -12.89 7.04 14.42
C ALA A 68 -12.66 7.77 15.76
N ILE A 69 -11.68 8.68 15.84
CA ILE A 69 -11.44 9.58 16.99
C ILE A 69 -12.67 10.46 17.23
N LEU A 70 -13.19 11.09 16.17
CA LEU A 70 -14.32 12.04 16.22
C LEU A 70 -15.70 11.43 16.51
N GLY A 71 -15.79 10.19 16.98
CA GLY A 71 -17.10 9.56 17.23
C GLY A 71 -17.63 8.71 16.07
N ARG A 72 -17.11 8.88 14.86
CA ARG A 72 -17.76 8.44 13.62
C ARG A 72 -16.86 7.49 12.83
N GLY A 73 -17.04 6.18 12.98
CA GLY A 73 -16.34 5.21 12.13
C GLY A 73 -16.86 5.25 10.69
N SER A 74 -16.04 5.69 9.73
CA SER A 74 -16.40 5.69 8.31
C SER A 74 -16.02 4.38 7.63
N ALA A 75 -17.02 3.50 7.41
CA ALA A 75 -16.82 2.23 6.71
C ALA A 75 -16.32 2.42 5.28
N ILE A 76 -16.76 3.49 4.61
CA ILE A 76 -16.35 3.81 3.23
C ILE A 76 -14.86 4.15 3.17
N LEU A 77 -14.35 4.97 4.11
CA LEU A 77 -12.93 5.29 4.15
C LEU A 77 -12.07 4.06 4.49
N ALA A 78 -12.55 3.20 5.39
CA ALA A 78 -11.87 1.95 5.71
C ALA A 78 -11.81 1.00 4.50
N LEU A 79 -12.90 0.87 3.73
CA LEU A 79 -12.90 0.08 2.50
C LEU A 79 -11.97 0.67 1.43
N ALA A 80 -12.03 1.98 1.20
CA ALA A 80 -11.19 2.65 0.21
C ALA A 80 -9.70 2.46 0.52
N ALA A 81 -9.33 2.63 1.79
CA ALA A 81 -7.97 2.36 2.26
C ALA A 81 -7.57 0.89 2.05
N GLY A 82 -8.40 -0.05 2.52
CA GLY A 82 -8.10 -1.49 2.42
C GLY A 82 -8.07 -2.05 1.00
N LEU A 83 -8.86 -1.49 0.08
CA LEU A 83 -8.88 -1.89 -1.33
C LEU A 83 -7.70 -1.33 -2.13
N SER A 84 -7.14 -0.19 -1.72
CA SER A 84 -6.07 0.47 -2.47
C SER A 84 -4.87 -0.44 -2.82
N PRO A 85 -4.28 -1.25 -1.90
CA PRO A 85 -3.21 -2.17 -2.26
C PRO A 85 -3.66 -3.26 -3.23
N LEU A 86 -4.89 -3.74 -3.11
CA LEU A 86 -5.42 -4.80 -3.97
C LEU A 86 -5.62 -4.31 -5.41
N VAL A 87 -6.07 -3.06 -5.57
CA VAL A 87 -6.23 -2.43 -6.89
C VAL A 87 -4.88 -2.25 -7.58
N VAL A 88 -3.88 -1.73 -6.86
CA VAL A 88 -2.54 -1.53 -7.40
C VAL A 88 -1.88 -2.86 -7.76
N LEU A 89 -1.99 -3.86 -6.88
CA LEU A 89 -1.44 -5.19 -7.13
C LEU A 89 -2.14 -5.89 -8.31
N GLY A 90 -3.47 -5.78 -8.39
CA GLY A 90 -4.25 -6.34 -9.49
C GLY A 90 -3.87 -5.75 -10.85
N ASP A 91 -3.71 -4.42 -10.93
CA ASP A 91 -3.26 -3.75 -12.16
C ASP A 91 -1.84 -4.17 -12.55
N ALA A 92 -0.92 -4.30 -11.59
CA ALA A 92 0.44 -4.77 -11.85
C ALA A 92 0.46 -6.19 -12.45
N ILE A 93 -0.36 -7.10 -11.92
CA ILE A 93 -0.48 -8.47 -12.44
C ILE A 93 -1.06 -8.47 -13.86
N LEU A 94 -2.13 -7.71 -14.11
CA LEU A 94 -2.76 -7.62 -15.43
C LEU A 94 -1.83 -7.02 -16.49
N ARG A 95 -1.04 -6.00 -16.12
CA ARG A 95 -0.03 -5.41 -17.02
C ARG A 95 1.10 -6.36 -17.32
N ALA A 96 1.58 -7.09 -16.30
CA ALA A 96 2.57 -8.14 -16.52
C ALA A 96 2.04 -9.18 -17.51
N ASP A 97 0.78 -9.60 -17.38
CA ASP A 97 0.12 -10.53 -18.32
C ASP A 97 -0.08 -9.97 -19.72
N ALA A 98 -0.41 -8.69 -19.86
CA ALA A 98 -0.52 -8.03 -21.16
C ALA A 98 0.83 -7.95 -21.88
N THR A 99 1.87 -7.49 -21.18
CA THR A 99 3.25 -7.42 -21.71
C THR A 99 3.78 -8.81 -22.08
N ARG A 100 3.43 -9.85 -21.31
CA ARG A 100 3.74 -11.26 -21.62
C ARG A 100 3.14 -11.70 -22.96
N ARG A 101 1.88 -11.36 -23.22
CA ARG A 101 1.19 -11.72 -24.47
C ARG A 101 1.76 -10.97 -25.67
N ASP A 102 2.09 -9.69 -25.49
CA ASP A 102 2.60 -8.85 -26.57
C ASP A 102 4.04 -9.21 -26.98
N LEU A 103 4.85 -9.73 -26.07
CA LEU A 103 6.24 -10.14 -26.35
C LEU A 103 6.38 -11.59 -26.81
N GLY A 104 5.30 -12.37 -26.82
CA GLY A 104 5.30 -13.74 -27.33
C GLY A 104 6.27 -14.69 -26.61
N LEU A 105 6.63 -14.41 -25.35
CA LEU A 105 7.61 -15.17 -24.58
C LEU A 105 6.92 -16.36 -23.87
N PRO A 106 7.20 -17.62 -24.24
CA PRO A 106 6.87 -18.77 -23.40
C PRO A 106 8.06 -19.02 -22.45
N VAL A 107 7.85 -18.92 -21.13
CA VAL A 107 8.63 -19.55 -20.02
C VAL A 107 8.17 -18.90 -18.70
N PRO A 108 8.11 -19.66 -17.60
CA PRO A 108 7.18 -19.44 -16.50
C PRO A 108 7.54 -18.17 -15.74
N VAL A 109 6.57 -17.63 -15.01
CA VAL A 109 6.83 -16.63 -13.97
C VAL A 109 7.90 -17.22 -13.06
N ASP A 110 9.15 -16.78 -13.22
CA ASP A 110 10.22 -17.18 -12.33
C ASP A 110 10.00 -16.40 -11.03
N PHE A 111 9.23 -16.99 -10.14
CA PHE A 111 9.07 -16.49 -8.78
C PHE A 111 10.43 -16.41 -8.06
N GLY A 112 11.50 -17.01 -8.58
CA GLY A 112 12.87 -16.83 -8.10
C GLY A 112 13.37 -15.40 -8.26
N ASP A 113 13.10 -14.74 -9.40
CA ASP A 113 13.54 -13.36 -9.66
C ASP A 113 12.69 -12.34 -8.88
N LEU A 114 11.41 -12.66 -8.70
CA LEU A 114 10.52 -11.94 -7.79
C LEU A 114 10.88 -12.18 -6.32
N ALA A 115 11.28 -13.39 -5.93
CA ALA A 115 11.75 -13.71 -4.59
C ALA A 115 13.11 -13.06 -4.29
N GLN A 116 13.97 -12.93 -5.30
CA GLN A 116 15.27 -12.27 -5.18
C GLN A 116 15.12 -10.75 -5.12
N SER A 117 14.24 -10.17 -5.95
CA SER A 117 13.81 -8.77 -5.84
C SER A 117 13.09 -8.51 -4.51
N TRP A 118 12.31 -9.47 -4.04
CA TRP A 118 11.62 -9.45 -2.77
C TRP A 118 12.58 -9.59 -1.59
N ASP A 119 13.63 -10.40 -1.64
CA ASP A 119 14.63 -10.52 -0.58
C ASP A 119 15.39 -9.19 -0.41
N VAL A 120 15.70 -8.51 -1.52
CA VAL A 120 16.31 -7.17 -1.49
C VAL A 120 15.32 -6.11 -0.95
N LEU A 121 14.03 -6.19 -1.26
CA LEU A 121 13.00 -5.29 -0.73
C LEU A 121 12.56 -5.64 0.71
N GLN A 122 12.67 -6.90 1.11
CA GLN A 122 12.15 -7.42 2.37
C GLN A 122 12.95 -6.86 3.54
N ASP A 123 14.28 -6.79 3.43
CA ASP A 123 15.12 -6.25 4.50
C ASP A 123 14.88 -4.74 4.73
N PHE A 124 14.43 -4.02 3.69
CA PHE A 124 14.14 -2.58 3.74
C PHE A 124 12.72 -2.24 4.20
N VAL A 125 11.72 -3.00 3.73
CA VAL A 125 10.32 -2.59 3.85
C VAL A 125 9.59 -3.37 4.95
N ARG A 126 10.18 -4.41 5.57
CA ARG A 126 9.51 -5.33 6.50
C ARG A 126 8.50 -4.67 7.44
N MET A 127 8.92 -3.71 8.27
CA MET A 127 8.01 -3.15 9.28
C MET A 127 6.93 -2.23 8.66
N GLY A 128 7.29 -1.39 7.69
CA GLY A 128 6.35 -0.54 6.96
C GLY A 128 5.39 -1.34 6.11
N LEU A 129 5.86 -2.35 5.39
CA LEU A 129 5.06 -3.25 4.56
C LEU A 129 4.07 -4.06 5.38
N TYR A 130 4.50 -4.63 6.51
CA TYR A 130 3.59 -5.38 7.38
C TYR A 130 2.56 -4.47 8.05
N ALA A 131 2.95 -3.25 8.44
CA ALA A 131 2.01 -2.26 8.95
C ALA A 131 1.02 -1.79 7.87
N TYR A 132 1.49 -1.63 6.63
CA TYR A 132 0.69 -1.27 5.47
C TYR A 132 -0.30 -2.39 5.11
N ALA A 133 0.19 -3.61 4.86
CA ALA A 133 -0.63 -4.75 4.48
C ALA A 133 -1.56 -5.19 5.60
N GLY A 134 -1.06 -5.27 6.83
CA GLY A 134 -1.86 -5.61 8.01
C GLY A 134 -2.92 -4.56 8.30
N GLY A 135 -2.57 -3.27 8.23
CA GLY A 135 -3.52 -2.17 8.39
C GLY A 135 -4.59 -2.16 7.30
N ALA A 136 -4.19 -2.34 6.04
CA ALA A 136 -5.12 -2.42 4.91
C ALA A 136 -6.09 -3.60 5.03
N ALA A 137 -5.60 -4.80 5.37
CA ALA A 137 -6.44 -5.98 5.56
C ALA A 137 -7.47 -5.77 6.68
N LEU A 138 -7.04 -5.22 7.81
CA LEU A 138 -7.93 -4.93 8.94
C LEU A 138 -8.96 -3.84 8.61
N LEU A 139 -8.58 -2.79 7.86
CA LEU A 139 -9.51 -1.76 7.40
C LEU A 139 -10.53 -2.31 6.41
N LEU A 140 -10.11 -3.20 5.50
CA LEU A 140 -10.99 -3.88 4.55
C LEU A 140 -12.04 -4.72 5.30
N LEU A 141 -11.58 -5.60 6.20
CA LEU A 141 -12.45 -6.45 7.01
C LEU A 141 -13.38 -5.60 7.90
N ALA A 142 -12.86 -4.52 8.49
CA ALA A 142 -13.66 -3.63 9.30
C ALA A 142 -14.74 -2.91 8.48
N GLY A 143 -14.38 -2.40 7.30
CA GLY A 143 -15.32 -1.78 6.37
C GLY A 143 -16.42 -2.73 5.94
N LEU A 144 -16.07 -3.95 5.54
CA LEU A 144 -17.03 -4.99 5.14
C LEU A 144 -17.97 -5.37 6.29
N SER A 145 -17.44 -5.56 7.50
CA SER A 145 -18.25 -5.94 8.67
C SER A 145 -19.30 -4.89 9.04
N VAL A 146 -18.98 -3.59 8.91
CA VAL A 146 -19.92 -2.50 9.20
C VAL A 146 -21.00 -2.39 8.14
N PHE A 147 -20.69 -2.71 6.88
CA PHE A 147 -21.70 -2.80 5.82
C PHE A 147 -22.61 -4.02 6.00
N ALA A 148 -22.04 -5.17 6.36
CA ALA A 148 -22.79 -6.39 6.62
C ALA A 148 -23.74 -6.24 7.81
N SER A 149 -23.33 -5.54 8.88
CA SER A 149 -24.16 -5.32 10.07
C SER A 149 -25.29 -4.29 9.89
N ARG A 150 -25.34 -3.59 8.75
CA ARG A 150 -26.39 -2.60 8.42
C ARG A 150 -27.49 -3.17 7.52
N ARG A 151 -27.33 -4.41 7.06
CA ARG A 151 -28.38 -5.17 6.36
C ARG A 151 -29.08 -6.09 7.35
#